data_AF-A0A133N8P2-F1
#
_entry.id   AF-A0A133N8P2-F1
#
_cell.length_a   1.000
_cell.length_b   1.000
_cell.length_c   1.000
_cell.angle_alpha   90.00
_cell.angle_beta   90.00
_cell.angle_gamma   90.00
#
_symmetry.space_group_name_H-M   'P 1'
#
loop_
_entity.id
_entity.type
_entity.pdbx_description
1 polymer ?
#
loop_
_entity_poly.entity_id
_entity_poly.type
_entity_poly.pdbx_seq_one_letter_code
_entity_poly.pdbx_strand_id
1 'polypeptide(L)'
;MDYNLIATATFGLEAVVAKELKELGYEDLKTENGRVHFEGDEMDIAITNLWLRTADRVLIKVAEFKAESFEELFNKTVEIDWSKYIPVDGKMHVVGKSVKSKLFSVPDCQSIVKKP
;
A
#
# COMPACT_ATOMS: atom_id res chain seq x y z
N MET A 1 15.89 0.90 -5.97
CA MET A 1 15.45 1.27 -4.61
C MET A 1 14.58 0.13 -4.14
N ASP A 2 14.75 -0.34 -2.91
CA ASP A 2 13.93 -1.45 -2.41
C ASP A 2 12.61 -0.90 -1.87
N TYR A 3 11.50 -1.48 -2.32
CA TYR A 3 10.15 -1.11 -1.94
C TYR A 3 9.49 -2.23 -1.17
N ASN A 4 8.67 -1.84 -0.19
CA ASN A 4 7.68 -2.72 0.40
C ASN A 4 6.44 -2.69 -0.51
N LEU A 5 6.11 -3.83 -1.12
CA LEU A 5 5.03 -3.96 -2.08
C LEU A 5 3.88 -4.79 -1.51
N ILE A 6 2.67 -4.49 -1.96
CA ILE A 6 1.44 -5.19 -1.56
C ILE A 6 0.68 -5.57 -2.83
N ALA A 7 0.51 -6.87 -3.05
CA ALA A 7 -0.45 -7.39 -4.02
C ALA A 7 -1.80 -7.60 -3.32
N THR A 8 -2.81 -6.81 -3.68
CA THR A 8 -4.17 -6.98 -3.14
C THR A 8 -4.87 -8.15 -3.83
N ALA A 9 -5.67 -8.89 -3.08
CA ALA A 9 -6.39 -10.05 -3.58
C ALA A 9 -7.84 -10.06 -3.06
N THR A 10 -8.73 -10.66 -3.85
CA THR A 10 -10.06 -11.02 -3.35
C THR A 10 -9.92 -12.01 -2.19
N PHE A 11 -10.74 -11.85 -1.14
CA PHE A 11 -10.72 -12.73 0.03
C PHE A 11 -10.82 -14.21 -0.36
N GLY A 12 -9.88 -15.03 0.10
CA GLY A 12 -9.77 -16.45 -0.21
C GLY A 12 -8.87 -16.79 -1.41
N LEU A 13 -8.39 -15.79 -2.18
CA LEU A 13 -7.45 -15.99 -3.29
C LEU A 13 -5.99 -15.61 -2.95
N GLU A 14 -5.71 -15.23 -1.70
CA GLU A 14 -4.38 -14.76 -1.29
C GLU A 14 -3.30 -15.82 -1.48
N ALA A 15 -3.65 -17.10 -1.25
CA ALA A 15 -2.74 -18.21 -1.46
C ALA A 15 -2.38 -18.42 -2.94
N VAL A 16 -3.29 -18.08 -3.86
CA VAL A 16 -3.05 -18.16 -5.31
C VAL A 16 -2.11 -17.04 -5.74
N VAL A 17 -2.35 -15.81 -5.28
CA VAL A 17 -1.45 -14.67 -5.52
C VAL A 17 -0.06 -14.95 -4.96
N ALA A 18 0.03 -15.49 -3.74
CA ALA A 18 1.31 -15.85 -3.14
C ALA A 18 2.04 -16.94 -3.95
N LYS A 19 1.31 -17.89 -4.55
CA LYS A 19 1.89 -18.91 -5.44
C LYS A 19 2.45 -18.29 -6.71
N GLU A 20 1.71 -17.38 -7.36
CA GLU A 20 2.20 -16.67 -8.55
C GLU A 20 3.46 -15.85 -8.23
N LEU A 21 3.49 -15.16 -7.08
CA LEU A 21 4.68 -14.44 -6.62
C LEU A 21 5.89 -15.37 -6.41
N LYS A 22 5.69 -16.55 -5.82
CA LYS A 22 6.77 -17.55 -5.70
C LYS A 22 7.26 -18.04 -7.05
N GLU A 23 6.36 -18.25 -8.01
CA GLU A 23 6.73 -18.66 -9.37
C GLU A 23 7.55 -17.58 -10.10
N LEU A 24 7.37 -16.31 -9.74
CA LEU A 24 8.19 -15.18 -10.21
C LEU A 24 9.52 -15.01 -9.46
N GLY A 25 9.75 -15.79 -8.39
CA GLY A 25 11.00 -15.80 -7.63
C GLY A 25 10.97 -15.03 -6.31
N TYR A 26 9.80 -14.55 -5.86
CA TYR A 26 9.66 -13.90 -4.55
C TYR A 26 9.42 -14.92 -3.44
N GLU A 27 10.36 -15.06 -2.50
CA GLU A 27 10.32 -16.10 -1.46
C GLU A 27 9.80 -15.59 -0.11
N ASP A 28 10.18 -14.38 0.30
CA ASP A 28 9.77 -13.80 1.59
C ASP A 28 8.41 -13.10 1.48
N LEU A 29 7.36 -13.91 1.46
CA LEU A 29 5.98 -13.46 1.31
C LEU A 29 5.25 -13.48 2.65
N LYS A 30 4.67 -12.34 3.04
CA LYS A 30 3.75 -12.26 4.18
C LYS A 30 2.30 -12.20 3.69
N THR A 31 1.55 -13.26 3.90
CA THR A 31 0.13 -13.32 3.52
C THR A 31 -0.76 -12.82 4.67
N GLU A 32 -1.70 -11.94 4.35
CA GLU A 32 -2.74 -11.43 5.26
C GLU A 32 -4.09 -11.46 4.53
N ASN A 33 -5.19 -11.34 5.26
CA ASN A 33 -6.51 -11.37 4.62
C ASN A 33 -6.65 -10.26 3.57
N GLY A 34 -6.92 -10.66 2.33
CA GLY A 34 -7.07 -9.83 1.15
C GLY A 34 -5.78 -9.24 0.56
N ARG A 35 -4.58 -9.67 1.00
CA ARG A 35 -3.31 -9.14 0.45
C ARG A 35 -2.08 -10.02 0.72
N VAL A 36 -1.06 -9.89 -0.12
CA VAL A 36 0.28 -10.47 0.08
C VAL A 36 1.30 -9.35 0.07
N HIS A 37 2.14 -9.27 1.10
CA HIS A 37 3.27 -8.34 1.17
C HIS A 37 4.54 -9.04 0.70
N PHE A 38 5.38 -8.29 -0.01
CA PHE A 38 6.67 -8.73 -0.54
C PHE A 38 7.59 -7.52 -0.74
N GLU A 39 8.87 -7.77 -0.93
CA GLU A 39 9.87 -6.74 -1.22
C GLU A 39 10.32 -6.85 -2.68
N GLY A 40 10.68 -5.71 -3.29
CA GLY A 40 11.18 -5.66 -4.66
C GLY A 40 11.57 -4.25 -5.09
N ASP A 41 12.20 -4.14 -6.25
CA ASP A 41 12.64 -2.87 -6.83
C ASP A 41 11.67 -2.30 -7.89
N GLU A 42 12.11 -1.30 -8.66
CA GLU A 42 11.31 -0.68 -9.72
C GLU A 42 10.96 -1.66 -10.86
N MET A 43 11.86 -2.59 -11.17
CA MET A 43 11.65 -3.62 -12.19
C MET A 43 10.61 -4.63 -11.69
N ASP A 44 10.66 -4.98 -10.41
CA ASP A 44 9.68 -5.87 -9.77
C ASP A 44 8.27 -5.29 -9.81
N ILE A 45 8.11 -3.98 -9.63
CA ILE A 45 6.81 -3.30 -9.80
C ILE A 45 6.28 -3.54 -11.22
N ALA A 46 7.11 -3.39 -12.25
CA ALA A 46 6.70 -3.62 -13.64
C ALA A 46 6.37 -5.10 -13.91
N ILE A 47 7.23 -6.01 -13.46
CA ILE A 47 7.06 -7.46 -13.65
C ILE A 47 5.77 -7.94 -12.98
N THR A 48 5.54 -7.58 -11.73
CA THR A 48 4.37 -8.03 -10.98
C THR A 48 3.06 -7.49 -11.55
N ASN A 49 3.04 -6.24 -12.06
CA ASN A 49 1.86 -5.71 -12.77
C ASN A 49 1.59 -6.43 -14.09
N LEU A 50 2.62 -6.95 -14.77
CA LEU A 50 2.46 -7.67 -16.04
C LEU A 50 2.09 -9.14 -15.86
N TRP A 51 2.58 -9.79 -14.80
CA TRP A 51 2.54 -11.24 -14.68
C TRP A 51 1.55 -11.77 -13.65
N LEU A 52 1.18 -11.01 -12.61
CA LEU A 52 0.17 -11.46 -11.65
C LEU A 52 -1.20 -11.45 -12.31
N ARG A 53 -1.85 -12.62 -12.37
CA ARG A 53 -3.15 -12.78 -13.03
C ARG A 53 -4.30 -12.72 -12.03
N THR A 54 -4.00 -13.01 -10.77
CA THR A 54 -5.00 -13.15 -9.71
C THR A 54 -4.98 -12.01 -8.69
N ALA A 55 -3.97 -11.13 -8.75
CA ALA A 55 -3.92 -9.92 -7.94
C ALA A 55 -4.79 -8.82 -8.56
N ASP A 56 -5.49 -8.05 -7.74
CA ASP A 56 -6.30 -6.92 -8.20
C ASP A 56 -5.43 -5.70 -8.52
N ARG A 57 -4.42 -5.43 -7.68
CA ARG A 57 -3.50 -4.28 -7.77
C ARG A 57 -2.18 -4.60 -7.08
N VAL A 58 -1.10 -3.96 -7.55
CA VAL A 58 0.20 -3.88 -6.85
C VAL A 58 0.37 -2.46 -6.33
N LEU A 59 0.60 -2.31 -5.03
CA LEU A 59 0.72 -1.04 -4.33
C LEU A 59 2.08 -0.92 -3.65
N ILE A 60 2.65 0.28 -3.63
CA ILE A 60 3.81 0.59 -2.78
C ILE A 60 3.30 0.98 -1.39
N LYS A 61 3.81 0.30 -0.36
CA LYS A 61 3.57 0.64 1.04
C LYS A 61 4.53 1.74 1.47
N VAL A 62 4.07 2.99 1.36
CA VAL A 62 4.87 4.18 1.66
C VAL A 62 5.20 4.29 3.16
N ALA A 63 4.24 4.01 4.04
CA ALA A 63 4.42 4.04 5.49
C ALA A 63 3.36 3.19 6.20
N GLU A 64 3.65 2.79 7.43
CA GLU A 64 2.69 2.21 8.37
C GLU A 64 2.96 2.75 9.78
N PHE A 65 1.92 3.26 10.44
CA PHE A 65 2.02 3.76 11.80
C PHE A 65 0.66 3.73 12.51
N LYS A 66 0.70 3.72 13.84
CA LYS A 66 -0.49 3.89 14.69
C LYS A 66 -0.84 5.37 14.85
N ALA A 67 -2.10 5.73 14.65
CA ALA A 67 -2.65 7.05 14.94
C ALA A 67 -4.03 6.90 15.60
N GLU A 68 -4.23 7.56 16.73
CA GLU A 68 -5.48 7.56 17.48
C GLU A 68 -6.17 8.94 17.51
N SER A 69 -5.53 9.97 16.95
CA SER A 69 -6.06 11.32 16.76
C SER A 69 -5.78 11.83 15.34
N PHE A 70 -6.57 12.81 14.87
CA PHE A 70 -6.34 13.44 13.57
C PHE A 70 -5.03 14.21 13.50
N GLU A 71 -4.58 14.77 14.63
CA GLU A 71 -3.29 15.44 14.75
C GLU A 71 -2.13 14.46 14.58
N GLU A 72 -2.20 13.28 15.23
CA GLU A 72 -1.21 12.23 15.04
C GLU A 72 -1.16 11.73 13.59
N LEU A 73 -2.33 11.56 12.97
CA LEU A 73 -2.42 11.18 11.56
C LEU A 73 -1.76 12.23 10.66
N PHE A 74 -2.05 13.52 10.90
CA PHE A 74 -1.46 14.62 10.14
C PHE A 74 0.06 14.66 10.29
N ASN A 75 0.56 14.75 11.52
CA ASN A 75 1.98 14.93 11.81
C ASN A 75 2.82 13.80 11.21
N LYS A 76 2.40 12.54 11.42
CA LYS A 76 3.10 11.37 10.85
C LYS A 76 3.01 11.28 9.34
N THR A 77 1.94 11.81 8.73
CA THR A 77 1.84 11.87 7.26
C THR A 77 2.79 12.93 6.68
N VAL A 78 2.97 14.06 7.37
CA VAL A 78 3.90 15.13 6.97
C VAL A 78 5.36 14.69 7.10
N GLU A 79 5.69 13.82 8.05
CA GLU A 79 7.05 13.27 8.23
C GLU A 79 7.53 12.40 7.05
N ILE A 80 6.61 11.93 6.21
CA ILE A 80 6.94 11.12 5.03
C ILE A 80 7.57 12.01 3.96
N ASP A 81 8.70 11.57 3.42
CA ASP A 81 9.36 12.20 2.28
C ASP A 81 8.60 11.88 0.97
N TRP A 82 7.48 12.56 0.76
CA TRP A 82 6.61 12.40 -0.42
C TRP A 82 7.31 12.73 -1.74
N SER A 83 8.37 13.55 -1.71
CA SER A 83 9.12 13.95 -2.90
C SER A 83 9.78 12.77 -3.63
N LYS A 84 10.01 11.66 -2.93
CA LYS A 84 10.49 10.39 -3.50
C LYS A 84 9.46 9.67 -4.35
N TYR A 85 8.17 9.98 -4.20
CA TYR A 85 7.08 9.24 -4.82
C TYR A 85 6.21 10.11 -5.73
N ILE A 86 6.05 11.39 -5.40
CA ILE A 86 5.16 12.31 -6.09
C ILE A 86 6.00 13.49 -6.60
N PRO A 87 6.09 13.69 -7.93
CA PRO A 87 6.79 14.83 -8.50
C PRO A 87 6.03 16.14 -8.25
N VAL A 88 6.67 17.28 -8.49
CA VAL A 88 6.11 18.62 -8.23
C VAL A 88 4.78 18.86 -8.96
N ASP A 89 4.59 18.30 -10.15
CA ASP A 89 3.37 18.34 -10.95
C ASP A 89 2.47 17.11 -10.76
N GLY A 90 2.83 16.24 -9.83
CA GLY A 90 2.10 15.03 -9.48
C GLY A 90 0.73 15.33 -8.86
N LYS A 91 -0.28 14.56 -9.23
CA LYS A 91 -1.63 14.69 -8.67
C LYS A 91 -1.85 13.64 -7.58
N MET A 92 -2.08 14.08 -6.35
CA MET A 92 -2.44 13.20 -5.24
C MET A 92 -3.96 13.03 -5.14
N HIS A 93 -4.44 11.80 -5.37
CA HIS A 93 -5.83 11.42 -5.10
C HIS A 93 -5.88 10.47 -3.90
N VAL A 94 -6.58 10.89 -2.84
CA VAL A 94 -6.61 10.17 -1.57
C VAL A 94 -7.91 9.39 -1.41
N VAL A 95 -7.81 8.06 -1.37
CA VAL A 95 -8.94 7.15 -1.07
C VAL A 95 -8.73 6.59 0.33
N GLY A 96 -9.72 6.74 1.20
CA GLY A 96 -9.64 6.30 2.59
C GLY A 96 -10.52 5.09 2.90
N LYS A 97 -10.13 4.32 3.92
CA LYS A 97 -10.94 3.28 4.56
C LYS A 97 -10.61 3.25 6.04
N SER A 98 -11.62 3.14 6.89
CA SER A 98 -11.47 3.01 8.34
C SER A 98 -12.37 1.90 8.86
N VAL A 99 -11.81 0.99 9.68
CA VAL A 99 -12.51 -0.18 10.21
C VAL A 99 -12.08 -0.40 11.64
N LYS A 100 -13.04 -0.39 12.59
CA LYS A 100 -12.80 -0.57 14.03
C LYS A 100 -11.71 0.37 14.60
N SER A 101 -11.65 1.61 14.09
CA SER A 101 -10.68 2.62 14.51
C SER A 101 -11.36 3.80 15.21
N LYS A 102 -10.64 4.48 16.12
CA LYS A 102 -11.08 5.75 16.73
C LYS A 102 -11.37 6.82 15.66
N LEU A 103 -10.53 6.87 14.63
CA LEU A 103 -10.71 7.74 13.46
C LEU A 103 -11.67 7.10 12.44
N PHE A 104 -12.97 7.05 12.77
CA PHE A 104 -13.97 6.37 11.93
C PHE A 104 -14.41 7.21 10.72
N SER A 105 -14.27 8.54 10.78
CA SER A 105 -14.69 9.43 9.69
C SER A 105 -13.70 9.37 8.52
N VAL A 106 -14.06 8.62 7.48
CA VAL A 106 -13.25 8.45 6.27
C VAL A 106 -13.00 9.78 5.53
N PRO A 107 -14.00 10.65 5.30
CA PRO A 107 -13.79 11.94 4.63
C PRO A 107 -12.81 12.86 5.37
N ASP A 108 -12.84 12.83 6.72
CA ASP A 108 -11.91 13.61 7.53
C ASP A 108 -10.49 13.06 7.42
N CYS A 109 -10.33 11.73 7.47
CA CYS A 109 -9.03 11.09 7.26
C CYS A 109 -8.44 11.46 5.88
N GLN A 110 -9.26 11.42 4.82
CA GLN A 110 -8.83 11.82 3.47
C GLN A 110 -8.42 13.28 3.41
N SER A 111 -9.22 14.16 4.02
CA SER A 111 -8.95 15.60 4.03
C SER A 111 -7.69 15.95 4.81
N ILE A 112 -7.40 15.23 5.91
CA ILE A 112 -6.18 15.40 6.70
C ILE A 112 -4.94 14.94 5.92
N VAL A 113 -5.02 13.77 5.26
CA VAL A 113 -3.88 13.18 4.52
C VAL A 113 -3.57 13.95 3.23
N LYS A 114 -4.53 14.70 2.66
CA LYS A 114 -4.33 15.50 1.43
C LYS A 114 -3.67 16.87 1.67
N LYS A 115 -3.56 17.31 2.92
CA LYS A 115 -3.03 18.64 3.28
C LYS A 115 -1.52 18.83 3.12
N PRO A 116 -0.66 17.81 3.37
CA PRO A 116 0.77 17.91 3.07
C PRO A 116 1.00 18.16 1.58
#